data_AF-A0A6P0L4F4-F1
#
_entry.id   AF-A0A6P0L4F4-F1
#
_cell.length_a   1.000
_cell.length_b   1.000
_cell.length_c   1.000
_cell.angle_alpha   90.00
_cell.angle_beta   90.00
_cell.angle_gamma   90.00
#
_symmetry.space_group_name_H-M   'P 1'
#
loop_
_entity.id
_entity.type
_entity.pdbx_description
1 polymer ?
#
loop_
_entity_poly.entity_id
_entity_poly.type
_entity_poly.pdbx_seq_one_letter_code
_entity_poly.pdbx_strand_id
1 'polypeptide(L)' 'MAYLLIKVSAAGNSGGFSPANPASYAMEYGFSVEAIKSDRTIAHFSNGAGDDSNMYDLVAPGVDIFSTLPDHTYASWI' A
#
# COMPACT_ATOMS: atom_id res chain seq x y z
N MET A 1 -7.42 24.26 18.01
CA MET A 1 -7.13 22.81 18.09
C MET A 1 -6.64 22.36 16.73
N ALA A 2 -5.44 21.79 16.64
CA ALA A 2 -4.98 21.12 15.42
C ALA A 2 -5.40 19.65 15.51
N TYR A 3 -6.03 19.13 14.46
CA TYR A 3 -6.33 17.70 14.35
C TYR A 3 -5.12 17.00 13.71
N LEU A 4 -4.68 15.90 14.31
CA LEU A 4 -3.71 15.02 13.66
C LEU A 4 -4.46 14.22 12.58
N LEU A 5 -4.11 14.46 11.33
CA LEU A 5 -4.58 13.69 10.18
C LEU A 5 -3.41 12.87 9.65
N ILE A 6 -3.56 11.55 9.61
CA ILE A 6 -2.58 10.64 9.02
C ILE A 6 -3.21 10.05 7.76
N LYS A 7 -2.59 10.25 6.60
CA LYS A 7 -3.02 9.60 5.35
C LYS A 7 -2.30 8.27 5.19
N VAL A 8 -3.03 7.25 4.78
CA VAL A 8 -2.46 5.95 4.42
C VAL A 8 -2.88 5.68 2.98
N SER A 9 -1.90 5.51 2.09
CA SER A 9 -2.13 5.40 0.65
C SER A 9 -1.43 4.17 0.09
N ALA A 10 -2.11 3.44 -0.79
CA ALA A 10 -1.51 2.29 -1.47
C ALA A 10 -0.36 2.76 -2.38
N ALA A 11 0.78 2.05 -2.35
CA ALA A 11 1.94 2.37 -3.18
C ALA A 11 1.63 2.27 -4.68
N GLY A 12 0.69 1.40 -5.06
CA GLY A 12 0.27 1.17 -6.43
C GLY A 12 0.59 -0.26 -6.90
N ASN A 13 -0.08 -0.67 -7.99
CA ASN A 13 -0.14 -2.08 -8.42
C ASN A 13 0.49 -2.28 -9.80
N SER A 14 1.50 -1.48 -10.16
CA SER A 14 2.13 -1.47 -11.49
C SER A 14 3.50 -2.15 -11.55
N GLY A 15 3.97 -2.71 -10.43
CA GLY A 15 5.35 -3.21 -10.28
C GLY A 15 6.39 -2.09 -10.40
N GLY A 16 5.99 -0.85 -10.09
CA GLY A 16 6.79 0.35 -10.25
C GLY A 16 7.87 0.45 -9.18
N PHE A 17 8.96 1.14 -9.51
CA PHE A 17 10.07 1.33 -8.58
C PHE A 17 9.72 2.21 -7.36
N SER A 18 8.81 3.18 -7.55
CA SER A 18 8.41 4.16 -6.53
C SER A 18 6.89 4.21 -6.36
N PRO A 19 6.39 4.77 -5.23
CA PRO A 19 4.95 4.87 -5.02
C PRO A 19 4.29 5.81 -6.03
N ALA A 20 3.08 5.47 -6.47
CA ALA A 20 2.26 6.34 -7.32
C ALA A 20 1.59 7.45 -6.48
N ASN A 21 1.10 8.50 -7.14
CA ASN A 21 0.29 9.51 -6.45
C ASN A 21 -1.04 8.89 -5.97
N PRO A 22 -1.50 9.14 -4.72
CA PRO A 22 -0.94 10.10 -3.75
C PRO A 22 0.11 9.55 -2.77
N ALA A 23 0.46 8.26 -2.81
CA ALA A 23 1.41 7.64 -1.88
C ALA A 23 2.85 8.20 -1.98
N SER A 24 3.23 8.75 -3.13
CA SER A 24 4.49 9.47 -3.32
C SER A 24 4.72 10.65 -2.34
N TYR A 25 3.63 11.19 -1.75
CA TYR A 25 3.69 12.27 -0.77
C TYR A 25 3.73 11.78 0.69
N ALA A 26 4.05 10.51 0.94
CA ALA A 26 4.05 9.94 2.29
C ALA A 26 4.93 10.75 3.26
N MET A 27 6.10 11.21 2.82
CA MET A 27 6.99 12.05 3.65
C MET A 27 6.33 13.31 4.22
N GLU A 28 5.31 13.85 3.56
CA GLU A 28 4.63 15.08 3.98
C GLU A 28 3.28 14.80 4.69
N TYR A 29 2.57 13.77 4.25
CA TYR A 29 1.16 13.58 4.65
C TYR A 29 0.81 12.22 5.28
N GLY A 30 1.75 11.27 5.39
CA GLY A 30 1.52 10.01 6.10
C GLY A 30 2.36 8.82 5.63
N PHE A 31 1.72 7.75 5.18
CA PHE A 31 2.38 6.48 4.84
C PHE A 31 1.99 5.98 3.44
N SER A 32 3.01 5.47 2.73
CA SER A 32 2.85 4.57 1.58
C SER A 32 2.72 3.13 2.08
N VAL A 33 1.96 2.29 1.39
CA VAL A 33 1.76 0.88 1.76
C VAL A 33 2.01 -0.04 0.57
N GLU A 34 3.05 -0.87 0.68
CA GLU A 34 3.37 -1.96 -0.24
C GLU A 34 2.59 -3.24 0.10
N ALA A 35 2.40 -4.09 -0.92
CA ALA A 35 1.74 -5.39 -0.80
C ALA A 35 2.75 -6.53 -0.65
N ILE A 36 2.60 -7.33 0.41
CA ILE A 36 3.34 -8.58 0.63
C ILE A 36 2.42 -9.80 0.53
N LYS A 37 2.97 -10.91 0.08
CA LYS A 37 2.33 -12.23 0.11
C LYS A 37 2.45 -12.88 1.49
N SER A 38 1.63 -13.91 1.72
CA SER A 38 1.66 -14.72 2.95
C SER A 38 3.00 -15.43 3.18
N ASP A 39 3.77 -15.69 2.13
CA ASP A 39 5.13 -16.23 2.16
C ASP A 39 6.22 -15.20 2.53
N ARG A 40 5.83 -13.96 2.87
CA ARG A 40 6.70 -12.82 3.21
C ARG A 40 7.59 -12.34 2.06
N THR A 41 7.21 -12.60 0.83
CA THR A 41 7.84 -11.95 -0.34
C THR A 41 6.93 -10.86 -0.89
N ILE A 42 7.54 -9.76 -1.35
CA ILE A 42 6.80 -8.63 -1.95
C ILE A 42 6.04 -9.12 -3.18
N ALA A 43 4.80 -8.67 -3.32
CA ALA A 43 3.98 -9.00 -4.47
C ALA A 43 4.58 -8.36 -5.74
N HIS A 44 4.69 -9.12 -6.83
CA HIS A 44 5.37 -8.67 -8.05
C HIS A 44 4.75 -7.40 -8.69
N PHE A 45 3.48 -7.12 -8.41
CA PHE A 45 2.79 -5.92 -8.87
C PHE A 45 2.92 -4.75 -7.89
N SER A 46 3.38 -4.95 -6.65
CA SER A 46 3.51 -3.86 -5.69
C SER A 46 4.53 -2.87 -6.21
N ASN A 47 4.18 -1.59 -6.22
CA ASN A 47 5.19 -0.56 -6.33
C ASN A 47 6.05 -0.55 -5.05
N GLY A 48 7.33 -0.23 -5.18
CA GLY A 48 8.26 -0.10 -4.05
C GLY A 48 8.38 1.33 -3.52
N ALA A 49 9.09 1.52 -2.41
CA ALA A 49 9.40 2.82 -1.81
C ALA A 49 10.38 3.70 -2.62
N GLY A 50 11.08 3.14 -3.60
CA GLY A 50 12.17 3.80 -4.33
C GLY A 50 13.50 3.83 -3.56
N ASP A 51 14.42 4.71 -3.97
CA ASP A 51 15.75 4.88 -3.34
C ASP A 51 15.77 5.89 -2.17
N ASP A 52 14.65 6.54 -1.86
CA ASP A 52 14.61 7.54 -0.78
C ASP A 52 14.41 6.85 0.58
N SER A 53 15.49 6.79 1.36
CA SER A 53 15.48 6.20 2.71
C SER A 53 14.63 6.98 3.72
N ASN A 54 14.14 8.18 3.37
CA ASN A 54 13.21 8.94 4.20
C ASN A 54 11.75 8.63 3.88
N MET A 55 11.46 7.83 2.85
CA MET A 55 10.10 7.44 2.51
C MET A 55 9.44 6.72 3.69
N TYR A 56 8.32 7.27 4.18
CA TYR A 56 7.50 6.60 5.18
C TYR A 56 6.67 5.50 4.51
N ASP A 57 7.31 4.35 4.32
CA ASP A 57 6.72 3.18 3.69
C ASP A 57 6.49 2.04 4.69
N LEU A 58 5.35 1.37 4.54
CA LEU A 58 4.96 0.20 5.33
C LEU A 58 4.68 -0.96 4.39
N VAL A 59 5.01 -2.17 4.82
CA VAL A 59 4.69 -3.39 4.08
C VAL A 59 3.57 -4.14 4.80
N ALA A 60 2.48 -4.45 4.10
CA ALA A 60 1.31 -5.12 4.68
C ALA A 60 0.77 -6.25 3.78
N PRO A 61 0.04 -7.24 4.33
CA PRO A 61 -0.61 -8.28 3.53
C PRO A 61 -1.53 -7.65 2.48
N GLY A 62 -1.25 -7.91 1.21
CA GLY A 62 -2.00 -7.33 0.08
C GLY A 62 -2.46 -8.34 -0.97
N VAL A 63 -2.13 -9.62 -0.81
CA VAL A 63 -2.48 -10.70 -1.74
C VAL A 63 -3.42 -11.68 -1.06
N ASP A 64 -4.47 -12.10 -1.76
CA ASP A 64 -5.52 -13.03 -1.31
C ASP A 64 -6.22 -12.58 -0.02
N ILE A 65 -6.42 -11.27 0.12
CA ILE A 65 -7.15 -10.71 1.26
C ILE A 65 -8.65 -10.97 1.08
N PHE A 66 -9.18 -11.88 1.90
CA PHE A 66 -10.61 -12.19 1.92
C PHE A 66 -11.42 -11.05 2.53
N SER A 67 -12.37 -10.51 1.78
CA SER A 67 -13.20 -9.39 2.24
C SER A 67 -14.62 -9.46 1.72
N THR A 68 -15.45 -8.57 2.25
CA THR A 68 -16.85 -8.38 1.84
C THR A 68 -16.94 -7.64 0.52
N LEU A 69 -17.89 -8.07 -0.31
CA LEU A 69 -18.39 -7.36 -1.47
C LEU A 69 -19.82 -6.87 -1.22
N PRO A 70 -20.37 -5.97 -2.06
CA PRO A 70 -21.79 -5.71 -2.10
C PRO A 70 -22.64 -6.98 -2.23
N ASP A 71 -23.94 -6.84 -1.92
CA ASP A 71 -24.94 -7.91 -2.06
C ASP A 71 -24.68 -9.18 -1.23
N HIS A 72 -24.05 -9.02 -0.06
CA HIS A 72 -23.73 -10.11 0.89
C HIS A 72 -22.81 -11.19 0.29
N THR A 73 -21.94 -10.80 -0.65
CA THR A 73 -20.95 -11.70 -1.25
C THR A 73 -19.55 -11.46 -0.69
N TYR A 74 -18.63 -12.39 -0.97
CA TYR A 74 -17.26 -12.35 -0.49
C TYR A 74 -16.31 -12.81 -1.59
N ALA A 75 -15.09 -12.26 -1.61
CA ALA A 75 -14.04 -12.68 -2.53
C ALA A 75 -12.66 -12.24 -2.03
N SER A 76 -11.64 -12.73 -2.74
CA SER A 76 -10.22 -12.40 -2.56
C SER A 76 -9.57 -12.22 -3.93
N TRP A 77 -8.58 -11.33 -4.02
CA TRP A 77 -7.86 -11.01 -5.27
C TRP A 77 -6.36 -11.01 -5.06
N ILE A 78 -5.65 -11.01 -6.20
CA ILE A 78 -4.20 -10.91 -6.26
C ILE A 78 -3.76 -9.46 -6.18
#